data_AF-A0A817LKR5-F1
#
_entry.id   AF-A0A817LKR5-F1
#
_cell.length_a   1.000
_cell.length_b   1.000
_cell.length_c   1.000
_cell.angle_alpha   90.00
_cell.angle_beta   90.00
_cell.angle_gamma   90.00
#
_symmetry.space_group_name_H-M   'P 1'
#
loop_
_entity.id
_entity.type
_entity.pdbx_description
1 polymer ?
#
loop_
_entity_poly.entity_id
_entity_poly.type
_entity_poly.pdbx_seq_one_letter_code
_entity_poly.pdbx_strand_id
1 'polypeptide(L)'
;MEKFQYGKFDSNDQPPPLLVKHLQKDHMVATAAQKLCFFKLFPIIFNDIVDLLPSFIVYKVLREILDLILSYPFRKKWLHVLGELCDTFHETMLSHFPDKIKPKAHFIREYKYMINDFGPAVKQWCFRYEANHSYFKKIAVRTSNFKNIPKMLVTRYHLKQCLTFGHLSRLQSTQYPIGIKKVRSTCFDSLMKDILLKHFNHIDFEKDLYQCNTLIYDNVEYRRCGVYVIDLKPSHEQPIFAQTIMIIKKNEKWWLLVDILDTICYDEKLSAWQIQSLARYSMIDPNDLVYYYKGLDIYTVNNLSFVTFISRLTLH
;
A
#
# COMPACT_ATOMS: atom_id res chain seq x y z
N MET A 1 -5.97 -13.32 -15.80
CA MET A 1 -4.96 -12.31 -15.43
C MET A 1 -4.92 -11.13 -16.42
N GLU A 2 -4.88 -11.34 -17.73
CA GLU A 2 -4.86 -10.23 -18.72
C GLU A 2 -6.11 -9.35 -18.71
N LYS A 3 -7.26 -9.89 -18.30
CA LYS A 3 -8.52 -9.14 -18.14
C LYS A 3 -8.68 -8.46 -16.78
N PHE A 4 -7.79 -8.71 -15.82
CA PHE A 4 -7.93 -8.15 -14.47
C PHE A 4 -7.53 -6.67 -14.46
N GLN A 5 -8.42 -5.82 -13.96
CA GLN A 5 -8.17 -4.38 -13.86
C GLN A 5 -7.49 -4.07 -12.53
N TYR A 6 -6.20 -3.70 -12.60
CA TYR A 6 -5.45 -3.26 -11.43
C TYR A 6 -5.87 -1.84 -11.05
N GLY A 7 -5.99 -1.58 -9.75
CA GLY A 7 -6.21 -0.23 -9.27
C GLY A 7 -4.99 0.66 -9.48
N LYS A 8 -5.13 1.96 -9.22
CA LYS A 8 -4.10 2.95 -9.58
C LYS A 8 -2.81 2.79 -8.76
N PHE A 9 -2.91 2.37 -7.50
CA PHE A 9 -1.75 2.19 -6.62
C PHE A 9 -1.04 0.87 -6.87
N ASP A 10 -1.76 -0.14 -7.35
CA ASP A 10 -1.21 -1.45 -7.70
C ASP A 10 -0.73 -1.54 -9.15
N SER A 11 -1.20 -0.66 -10.05
CA SER A 11 -0.79 -0.61 -11.46
C SER A 11 0.71 -0.42 -11.66
N ASN A 12 1.38 0.33 -10.78
CA ASN A 12 2.83 0.55 -10.87
C ASN A 12 3.63 -0.75 -10.64
N ASP A 13 3.08 -1.66 -9.84
CA ASP A 13 3.66 -2.94 -9.48
C ASP A 13 2.93 -4.10 -10.16
N GLN A 14 2.25 -3.84 -11.28
CA GLN A 14 1.51 -4.86 -12.00
C GLN A 14 2.46 -6.00 -12.42
N PRO A 15 2.15 -7.26 -12.05
CA PRO A 15 2.92 -8.41 -12.48
C PRO A 15 2.85 -8.59 -14.01
N PRO A 16 3.95 -9.06 -14.64
CA PRO A 16 3.94 -9.38 -16.05
C PRO A 16 2.98 -10.54 -16.35
N PRO A 17 2.49 -10.67 -17.60
CA PRO A 17 1.57 -11.73 -17.97
C PRO A 17 2.20 -13.11 -17.70
N LEU A 18 1.38 -14.01 -17.13
CA LEU A 18 1.75 -15.40 -16.90
C LEU A 18 1.70 -16.18 -18.23
N LEU A 19 2.87 -16.36 -18.83
CA LEU A 19 3.03 -17.15 -20.06
C LEU A 19 3.21 -18.63 -19.72
N VAL A 20 2.77 -19.53 -20.61
CA VAL A 20 2.87 -21.00 -20.43
C VAL A 20 4.30 -21.45 -20.12
N LYS A 21 5.30 -20.81 -20.74
CA LYS A 21 6.74 -21.07 -20.48
C LYS A 21 7.16 -20.82 -19.02
N HIS A 22 6.47 -19.93 -18.30
CA HIS A 22 6.76 -19.67 -16.88
C HIS A 22 6.25 -20.81 -16.00
N LEU A 23 5.11 -21.42 -16.38
CA LEU A 23 4.53 -22.56 -15.68
C LEU A 23 5.37 -23.82 -15.87
N GLN A 24 5.90 -24.05 -17.08
CA GLN A 24 6.78 -25.20 -17.36
C GLN A 24 8.09 -25.17 -16.57
N LYS A 25 8.57 -23.99 -16.17
CA LYS A 25 9.83 -23.80 -15.43
C LYS A 25 9.64 -23.50 -13.95
N ASP A 26 8.40 -23.50 -13.45
CA ASP A 26 8.05 -23.06 -12.08
C ASP A 26 8.70 -21.72 -11.68
N HIS A 27 8.80 -20.79 -12.63
CA HIS A 27 9.55 -19.54 -12.45
C HIS A 27 8.88 -18.35 -13.12
N MET A 28 8.50 -17.37 -12.29
CA MET A 28 8.00 -16.07 -12.75
C MET A 28 9.13 -15.02 -12.77
N VAL A 29 9.44 -14.53 -13.97
CA VAL A 29 10.36 -13.40 -14.18
C VAL A 29 9.63 -12.10 -13.84
N ALA A 30 9.79 -11.61 -12.62
CA ALA A 30 9.17 -10.38 -12.14
C ALA A 30 10.01 -9.78 -10.99
N THR A 31 9.88 -8.48 -10.75
CA THR A 31 10.51 -7.81 -9.61
C THR A 31 9.89 -8.26 -8.28
N ALA A 32 10.57 -7.98 -7.16
CA ALA A 32 10.04 -8.30 -5.84
C ALA A 32 8.70 -7.58 -5.57
N ALA A 33 8.58 -6.30 -5.97
CA ALA A 33 7.34 -5.53 -5.83
C ALA A 33 6.19 -6.14 -6.65
N GLN A 34 6.46 -6.57 -7.89
CA GLN A 34 5.49 -7.24 -8.73
C GLN A 34 5.03 -8.59 -8.17
N LYS A 35 5.97 -9.36 -7.60
CA LYS A 35 5.66 -10.62 -6.91
C LYS A 35 4.79 -10.39 -5.68
N LEU A 36 5.08 -9.35 -4.90
CA LEU A 36 4.29 -9.00 -3.72
C LEU A 36 2.89 -8.49 -4.10
N CYS A 37 2.77 -7.67 -5.16
CA CYS A 37 1.49 -7.23 -5.71
C CYS A 37 0.64 -8.43 -6.19
N PHE A 38 1.26 -9.34 -6.95
CA PHE A 38 0.62 -10.58 -7.37
C PHE A 38 0.17 -11.42 -6.18
N PHE A 39 1.07 -11.66 -5.22
CA PHE A 39 0.76 -12.41 -4.01
C PHE A 39 -0.38 -11.77 -3.23
N LYS A 40 -0.40 -10.44 -3.12
CA LYS A 40 -1.46 -9.70 -2.43
C LYS A 40 -2.84 -9.93 -3.05
N LEU A 41 -2.91 -9.83 -4.37
CA LEU A 41 -4.15 -9.86 -5.15
C LEU A 41 -4.52 -11.27 -5.62
N PHE A 42 -3.70 -12.29 -5.32
CA PHE A 42 -3.88 -13.64 -5.82
C PHE A 42 -5.30 -14.20 -5.57
N PRO A 43 -5.88 -14.11 -4.36
CA PRO A 43 -7.22 -14.64 -4.10
C PRO A 43 -8.32 -13.86 -4.83
N ILE A 44 -8.13 -12.56 -5.03
CA ILE A 44 -9.07 -11.70 -5.75
C ILE A 44 -9.03 -12.01 -7.25
N ILE A 45 -7.83 -12.18 -7.82
CA ILE A 45 -7.64 -12.49 -9.24
C ILE A 45 -8.18 -13.89 -9.60
N PHE A 46 -8.04 -14.85 -8.69
CA PHE A 46 -8.37 -16.27 -8.91
C PHE A 46 -9.53 -16.75 -8.02
N ASN A 47 -10.43 -15.85 -7.62
CA ASN A 47 -11.53 -16.12 -6.70
C ASN A 47 -12.39 -17.35 -7.10
N ASP A 48 -12.54 -17.56 -8.40
CA ASP A 48 -13.38 -18.63 -8.96
C ASP A 48 -12.76 -20.03 -8.83
N ILE A 49 -11.44 -20.12 -8.60
CA ILE A 49 -10.71 -21.40 -8.60
C ILE A 49 -10.00 -21.71 -7.28
N VAL A 50 -9.78 -20.71 -6.41
CA VAL A 50 -9.00 -20.91 -5.16
C VAL A 50 -9.59 -21.99 -4.25
N ASP A 51 -10.92 -22.13 -4.21
CA ASP A 51 -11.60 -23.14 -3.38
C ASP A 51 -11.41 -24.57 -3.92
N LEU A 52 -11.07 -24.70 -5.20
CA LEU A 52 -10.81 -25.99 -5.86
C LEU A 52 -9.38 -26.48 -5.63
N LEU A 53 -8.53 -25.68 -4.97
CA LEU A 53 -7.11 -25.97 -4.78
C LEU A 53 -6.83 -26.35 -3.32
N PRO A 54 -6.62 -27.66 -3.02
CA PRO A 54 -6.27 -28.09 -1.67
C PRO A 54 -5.00 -27.40 -1.14
N SER A 55 -4.04 -27.11 -2.03
CA SER A 55 -2.79 -26.44 -1.68
C SER A 55 -2.95 -24.95 -1.34
N PHE A 56 -4.15 -24.38 -1.47
CA PHE A 56 -4.39 -22.98 -1.13
C PHE A 56 -4.15 -22.68 0.36
N ILE A 57 -4.21 -23.69 1.23
CA ILE A 57 -3.82 -23.55 2.65
C ILE A 57 -2.39 -23.04 2.82
N VAL A 58 -1.45 -23.49 1.96
CA VAL A 58 -0.06 -23.03 1.98
C VAL A 58 0.02 -21.52 1.73
N TYR A 59 -0.80 -21.01 0.80
CA TYR A 59 -0.90 -19.58 0.53
C TYR A 59 -1.45 -18.83 1.74
N LYS A 60 -2.53 -19.32 2.36
CA LYS A 60 -3.17 -18.68 3.52
C LYS A 60 -2.20 -18.55 4.69
N VAL A 61 -1.50 -19.62 5.04
CA VAL A 61 -0.53 -19.59 6.15
C VAL A 61 0.63 -18.62 5.83
N LEU A 62 1.18 -18.67 4.61
CA LEU A 62 2.21 -17.72 4.19
C LEU A 62 1.71 -16.27 4.21
N ARG A 63 0.43 -16.06 3.89
CA ARG A 63 -0.19 -14.74 3.92
C ARG A 63 -0.24 -14.19 5.34
N GLU A 64 -0.68 -14.99 6.30
CA GLU A 64 -0.71 -14.59 7.71
C GLU A 64 0.70 -14.29 8.27
N ILE A 65 1.69 -15.10 7.89
CA ILE A 65 3.10 -14.84 8.21
C ILE A 65 3.52 -13.47 7.66
N LEU A 66 3.22 -13.17 6.40
CA LEU A 66 3.58 -11.89 5.78
C LEU A 66 2.85 -10.71 6.40
N ASP A 67 1.58 -10.86 6.77
CA ASP A 67 0.83 -9.81 7.47
C ASP A 67 1.50 -9.46 8.82
N LEU A 68 2.04 -10.44 9.54
CA LEU A 68 2.83 -10.19 10.75
C LEU A 68 4.20 -9.59 10.43
N ILE A 69 5.00 -10.21 9.58
CA ILE A 69 6.38 -9.78 9.28
C ILE A 69 6.42 -8.36 8.70
N LEU A 70 5.42 -8.00 7.89
CA LEU A 70 5.32 -6.69 7.25
C LEU A 70 4.62 -5.63 8.10
N SER A 71 4.22 -5.97 9.33
CA SER A 71 3.63 -5.02 10.27
C SER A 71 4.65 -4.04 10.84
N TYR A 72 4.22 -2.79 11.00
CA TYR A 72 4.97 -1.76 11.72
C TYR A 72 3.98 -0.78 12.38
N PRO A 73 4.02 -0.63 13.72
CA PRO A 73 4.91 -1.31 14.67
C PRO A 73 4.60 -2.82 14.80
N PHE A 74 5.61 -3.61 15.16
CA PHE A 74 5.46 -5.05 15.41
C PHE A 74 5.29 -5.31 16.91
N ARG A 75 4.23 -6.00 17.32
CA ARG A 75 4.02 -6.34 18.73
C ARG A 75 4.79 -7.60 19.12
N LYS A 76 5.59 -7.53 20.18
CA LYS A 76 6.34 -8.71 20.70
C LYS A 76 5.45 -9.91 21.02
N LYS A 77 4.19 -9.70 21.44
CA LYS A 77 3.22 -10.79 21.69
C LYS A 77 2.93 -11.64 20.45
N TRP A 78 3.13 -11.09 19.25
CA TRP A 78 2.95 -11.81 17.99
C TRP A 78 4.09 -12.76 17.66
N LEU A 79 5.23 -12.72 18.37
CA LEU A 79 6.36 -13.64 18.13
C LEU A 79 5.99 -15.10 18.35
N HIS A 80 5.10 -15.39 19.30
CA HIS A 80 4.61 -16.75 19.54
C HIS A 80 3.81 -17.25 18.33
N VAL A 81 2.79 -16.47 17.95
CA VAL A 81 1.91 -16.76 16.81
C VAL A 81 2.71 -16.88 15.51
N LEU A 82 3.71 -16.01 15.30
CA LEU A 82 4.59 -16.09 14.13
C LEU A 82 5.35 -17.43 14.11
N GLY A 83 5.85 -17.91 15.25
CA GLY A 83 6.52 -19.21 15.34
C GLY A 83 5.60 -20.37 14.95
N GLU A 84 4.39 -20.42 15.51
CA GLU A 84 3.40 -21.46 15.21
C GLU A 84 2.99 -21.45 13.73
N LEU A 85 2.82 -20.26 13.15
CA LEU A 85 2.54 -20.11 11.73
C LEU A 85 3.70 -20.60 10.86
N CYS A 86 4.95 -20.30 11.24
CA CYS A 86 6.13 -20.78 10.52
C CYS A 86 6.24 -22.31 10.53
N ASP A 87 5.95 -22.95 11.67
CA ASP A 87 5.94 -24.41 11.79
C ASP A 87 4.82 -25.02 10.92
N THR A 88 3.61 -24.47 11.01
CA THR A 88 2.45 -24.85 10.19
C THR A 88 2.74 -24.67 8.68
N PHE A 89 3.44 -23.61 8.30
CA PHE A 89 3.83 -23.37 6.91
C PHE A 89 4.77 -24.47 6.40
N HIS A 90 5.72 -24.92 7.22
CA HIS A 90 6.59 -26.02 6.82
C HIS A 90 5.87 -27.35 6.69
N GLU A 91 5.00 -27.68 7.64
CA GLU A 91 4.21 -28.92 7.60
C GLU A 91 3.30 -28.95 6.36
N THR A 92 2.60 -27.85 6.08
CA THR A 92 1.74 -27.73 4.90
C THR A 92 2.53 -27.74 3.59
N MET A 93 3.71 -27.12 3.55
CA MET A 93 4.63 -27.20 2.40
C MET A 93 5.10 -28.64 2.14
N LEU A 94 5.48 -29.39 3.18
CA LEU A 94 5.90 -30.79 3.07
C LEU A 94 4.75 -31.68 2.60
N SER A 95 3.53 -31.45 3.11
CA SER A 95 2.36 -32.23 2.75
C SER A 95 1.94 -32.01 1.28
N HIS A 96 1.89 -30.76 0.82
CA HIS A 96 1.39 -30.44 -0.52
C HIS A 96 2.48 -30.42 -1.61
N PHE A 97 3.74 -30.15 -1.24
CA PHE A 97 4.85 -29.95 -2.18
C PHE A 97 6.16 -30.59 -1.69
N PRO A 98 6.20 -31.90 -1.39
CA PRO A 98 7.35 -32.56 -0.77
C PRO A 98 8.65 -32.38 -1.57
N ASP A 99 8.58 -32.46 -2.89
CA ASP A 99 9.77 -32.41 -3.77
C ASP A 99 10.18 -30.98 -4.18
N LYS A 100 9.47 -29.94 -3.72
CA LYS A 100 9.68 -28.55 -4.17
C LYS A 100 10.12 -27.59 -3.06
N ILE A 101 10.54 -28.12 -1.90
CA ILE A 101 11.01 -27.29 -0.78
C ILE A 101 12.40 -26.74 -1.08
N LYS A 102 12.47 -25.42 -1.25
CA LYS A 102 13.75 -24.70 -1.42
C LYS A 102 14.35 -24.38 -0.04
N PRO A 103 15.69 -24.26 0.07
CA PRO A 103 16.33 -23.82 1.32
C PRO A 103 15.77 -22.51 1.88
N LYS A 104 15.27 -21.61 1.02
CA LYS A 104 14.61 -20.37 1.44
C LYS A 104 13.36 -20.58 2.29
N ALA A 105 12.65 -21.70 2.11
CA ALA A 105 11.51 -22.02 2.95
C ALA A 105 11.98 -22.22 4.40
N HIS A 106 13.10 -22.89 4.63
CA HIS A 106 13.65 -23.13 5.98
C HIS A 106 13.88 -21.83 6.76
N PHE A 107 14.40 -20.78 6.09
CA PHE A 107 14.69 -19.49 6.72
C PHE A 107 13.45 -18.78 7.28
N ILE A 108 12.24 -19.21 6.95
CA ILE A 108 11.02 -18.62 7.49
C ILE A 108 10.93 -18.79 9.02
N ARG A 109 11.42 -19.91 9.57
CA ARG A 109 11.48 -20.15 11.03
C ARG A 109 12.33 -19.12 11.77
N GLU A 110 13.36 -18.60 11.10
CA GLU A 110 14.30 -17.65 11.70
C GLU A 110 13.70 -16.26 11.90
N TYR A 111 12.59 -15.92 11.22
CA TYR A 111 11.99 -14.57 11.35
C TYR A 111 11.57 -14.24 12.78
N LYS A 112 11.16 -15.23 13.58
CA LYS A 112 10.84 -15.02 15.00
C LYS A 112 12.04 -14.50 15.77
N TYR A 113 13.20 -15.14 15.62
CA TYR A 113 14.43 -14.74 16.30
C TYR A 113 14.96 -13.41 15.77
N MET A 114 14.98 -13.24 14.44
CA MET A 114 15.43 -11.99 13.81
C MET A 114 14.59 -10.80 14.27
N ILE A 115 13.27 -10.94 14.34
CA ILE A 115 12.39 -9.84 14.78
C ILE A 115 12.56 -9.57 16.28
N ASN A 116 12.76 -10.61 17.09
CA ASN A 116 13.00 -10.46 18.52
C ASN A 116 14.28 -9.66 18.81
N ASP A 117 15.35 -9.98 18.11
CA ASP A 117 16.69 -9.48 18.41
C ASP A 117 16.98 -8.13 17.72
N PHE A 118 16.48 -7.95 16.49
CA PHE A 118 16.78 -6.78 15.67
C PHE A 118 15.58 -5.86 15.38
N GLY A 119 14.38 -6.25 15.82
CA GLY A 119 13.15 -5.48 15.62
C GLY A 119 12.44 -5.77 14.29
N PRO A 120 11.45 -4.95 13.90
CA PRO A 120 10.56 -5.24 12.77
C PRO A 120 11.30 -5.49 11.45
N ALA A 121 11.00 -6.61 10.77
CA ALA A 121 11.68 -7.03 9.55
C ALA A 121 11.57 -6.00 8.39
N VAL A 122 10.49 -5.21 8.34
CA VAL A 122 10.31 -4.11 7.37
C VAL A 122 11.44 -3.08 7.46
N LYS A 123 12.07 -2.88 8.62
CA LYS A 123 13.21 -1.95 8.74
C LYS A 123 14.51 -2.53 8.17
N GLN A 124 14.56 -3.83 7.94
CA GLN A 124 15.74 -4.56 7.47
C GLN A 124 15.66 -5.02 6.01
N TRP A 125 14.51 -4.84 5.35
CA TRP A 125 14.30 -5.33 4.00
C TRP A 125 15.14 -4.61 2.93
N CYS A 126 15.41 -5.31 1.82
CA CYS A 126 16.23 -4.77 0.74
C CYS A 126 15.50 -3.85 -0.24
N PHE A 127 14.17 -3.72 -0.15
CA PHE A 127 13.36 -2.92 -1.10
C PHE A 127 13.84 -1.48 -1.22
N ARG A 128 14.18 -0.83 -0.10
CA ARG A 128 14.67 0.56 -0.09
C ARG A 128 16.06 0.69 -0.70
N TYR A 129 16.95 -0.26 -0.43
CA TYR A 129 18.28 -0.29 -1.04
C TYR A 129 18.17 -0.50 -2.55
N GLU A 130 17.38 -1.46 -3.02
CA GLU A 130 17.16 -1.73 -4.44
C GLU A 130 16.56 -0.52 -5.17
N ALA A 131 15.59 0.16 -4.55
CA ALA A 131 15.01 1.39 -5.09
C ALA A 131 16.05 2.51 -5.24
N ASN A 132 16.96 2.66 -4.26
CA ASN A 132 18.05 3.64 -4.35
C ASN A 132 19.03 3.27 -5.49
N HIS A 133 19.40 1.99 -5.62
CA HIS A 133 20.26 1.53 -6.72
C HIS A 133 19.62 1.72 -8.11
N SER A 134 18.30 1.58 -8.21
CA SER A 134 17.55 1.78 -9.45
C SER A 134 17.73 3.19 -10.01
N TYR A 135 17.84 4.22 -9.15
CA TYR A 135 18.14 5.59 -9.56
C TYR A 135 19.49 5.68 -10.30
N PHE A 136 20.55 5.10 -9.74
CA PHE A 136 21.88 5.11 -10.35
C PHE A 136 21.91 4.37 -11.69
N LYS A 137 21.28 3.18 -11.76
CA LYS A 137 21.18 2.39 -13.00
C LYS A 137 20.50 3.19 -14.11
N LYS A 138 19.37 3.85 -13.80
CA LYS A 138 18.63 4.66 -14.78
C LYS A 138 19.44 5.85 -15.28
N ILE A 139 20.17 6.54 -14.40
CA ILE A 139 21.00 7.68 -14.81
C ILE A 139 22.17 7.23 -15.66
N ALA A 140 22.88 6.17 -15.26
CA ALA A 140 24.01 5.66 -16.05
C ALA A 140 23.60 5.36 -17.49
N VAL A 141 22.44 4.71 -17.70
CA VAL A 141 21.92 4.41 -19.03
C VAL A 141 21.47 5.68 -19.78
N ARG A 142 20.72 6.58 -19.14
CA ARG A 142 20.14 7.77 -19.79
C ARG A 142 21.14 8.85 -20.16
N THR A 143 22.22 8.98 -19.39
CA THR A 143 23.16 10.10 -19.58
C THR A 143 24.14 9.82 -20.72
N SER A 144 24.26 8.54 -21.14
CA SER A 144 25.14 8.08 -22.23
C SER A 144 26.59 8.61 -22.16
N ASN A 145 27.02 9.03 -20.97
CA ASN A 145 28.36 9.54 -20.71
C ASN A 145 29.14 8.46 -19.98
N PHE A 146 30.11 7.88 -20.69
CA PHE A 146 30.92 6.76 -20.20
C PHE A 146 32.24 7.22 -19.57
N LYS A 147 32.54 8.52 -19.56
CA LYS A 147 33.75 9.06 -18.93
C LYS A 147 33.48 9.37 -17.46
N ASN A 148 34.23 8.73 -16.57
CA ASN A 148 34.14 8.96 -15.12
C ASN A 148 32.71 8.81 -14.55
N ILE A 149 32.01 7.72 -14.93
CA ILE A 149 30.64 7.42 -14.49
C ILE A 149 30.47 7.57 -12.97
N PRO A 150 31.37 7.06 -12.09
CA PRO A 150 31.20 7.21 -10.65
C PRO A 150 31.14 8.67 -10.21
N LYS A 151 32.01 9.54 -10.76
CA LYS A 151 32.02 10.97 -10.44
C LYS A 151 30.69 11.62 -10.79
N MET A 152 30.17 11.38 -12.00
CA MET A 152 28.89 11.92 -12.46
C MET A 152 27.72 11.45 -11.58
N LEU A 153 27.66 10.15 -11.27
CA LEU A 153 26.62 9.57 -10.42
C LEU A 153 26.64 10.16 -9.01
N VAL A 154 27.81 10.26 -8.38
CA VAL A 154 27.98 10.83 -7.05
C VAL A 154 27.60 12.31 -7.04
N THR A 155 28.09 13.12 -8.00
CA THR A 155 27.75 14.55 -8.08
C THR A 155 26.24 14.76 -8.20
N ARG A 156 25.55 14.03 -9.09
CA ARG A 156 24.09 14.15 -9.23
C ARG A 156 23.34 13.69 -7.98
N TYR A 157 23.80 12.63 -7.35
CA TYR A 157 23.18 12.13 -6.13
C TYR A 157 23.36 13.10 -4.96
N HIS A 158 24.55 13.71 -4.80
CA HIS A 158 24.79 14.75 -3.80
C HIS A 158 23.88 15.96 -4.00
N LEU A 159 23.75 16.47 -5.24
CA LEU A 159 22.83 17.58 -5.52
C LEU A 159 21.38 17.24 -5.16
N LYS A 160 20.92 16.03 -5.48
CA LYS A 160 19.59 15.54 -5.10
C LYS A 160 19.42 15.49 -3.57
N GLN A 161 20.43 15.01 -2.85
CA GLN A 161 20.41 14.97 -1.39
C GLN A 161 20.40 16.38 -0.79
N CYS A 162 21.22 17.31 -1.28
CA CYS A 162 21.23 18.70 -0.83
C CYS A 162 19.85 19.35 -1.00
N LEU A 163 19.17 19.13 -2.13
CA LEU A 163 17.78 19.59 -2.32
C LEU A 163 16.85 19.01 -1.25
N THR A 164 16.90 17.69 -1.06
CA THR A 164 16.06 16.98 -0.09
C THR A 164 16.29 17.47 1.34
N PHE A 165 17.55 17.63 1.76
CA PHE A 165 17.92 18.15 3.08
C PHE A 165 17.62 19.64 3.26
N GLY A 166 17.73 20.43 2.19
CA GLY A 166 17.35 21.84 2.17
C GLY A 166 15.85 22.04 2.40
N HIS A 167 15.02 21.09 1.96
CA HIS A 167 13.60 21.08 2.29
C HIS A 167 13.34 20.66 3.76
N LEU A 168 14.04 19.63 4.26
CA LEU A 168 13.89 19.15 5.64
C LEU A 168 14.30 20.20 6.70
N SER A 169 15.34 20.99 6.41
CA SER A 169 15.83 22.05 7.31
C SER A 169 14.86 23.23 7.46
N ARG A 170 13.79 23.31 6.64
CA ARG A 170 12.74 24.32 6.79
C ARG A 170 11.60 23.92 7.75
N LEU A 171 11.62 22.71 8.34
CA LEU A 171 10.54 22.19 9.22
C LEU A 171 9.11 22.33 8.63
N GLN A 172 9.00 22.50 7.31
CA GLN A 172 7.72 22.56 6.62
C GLN A 172 7.44 21.16 6.08
N SER A 173 6.25 20.64 6.42
CA SER A 173 5.69 19.43 5.80
C SER A 173 5.90 19.49 4.30
N THR A 174 6.45 18.43 3.70
CA THR A 174 6.71 18.42 2.26
C THR A 174 5.40 18.22 1.52
N GLN A 175 4.78 19.32 1.12
CA GLN A 175 3.52 19.31 0.36
C GLN A 175 3.81 19.57 -1.11
N TYR A 176 3.50 18.60 -1.95
CA TYR A 176 3.66 18.73 -3.39
C TYR A 176 2.36 18.36 -4.12
N PRO A 177 1.51 19.36 -4.42
CA PRO A 177 0.31 19.16 -5.21
C PRO A 177 0.62 19.10 -6.70
N ILE A 178 -0.03 18.18 -7.41
CA ILE A 178 0.10 17.97 -8.86
C ILE A 178 -1.27 18.17 -9.52
N GLY A 179 -1.29 18.95 -10.61
CA GLY A 179 -2.51 19.19 -11.41
C GLY A 179 -3.53 20.07 -10.67
N ILE A 180 -3.09 21.24 -10.19
CA ILE A 180 -3.95 22.19 -9.50
C ILE A 180 -4.93 22.82 -10.50
N LYS A 181 -6.21 22.84 -10.16
CA LYS A 181 -7.27 23.52 -10.91
C LYS A 181 -8.29 24.15 -9.96
N LYS A 182 -8.96 25.19 -10.42
CA LYS A 182 -10.06 25.82 -9.67
C LYS A 182 -11.27 24.88 -9.63
N VAL A 183 -11.96 24.80 -8.50
CA VAL A 183 -13.15 23.96 -8.34
C VAL A 183 -14.39 24.74 -8.76
N ARG A 184 -15.34 24.07 -9.42
CA ARG A 184 -16.66 24.63 -9.73
C ARG A 184 -17.67 24.13 -8.70
N SER A 185 -18.64 24.96 -8.34
CA SER A 185 -19.71 24.62 -7.39
C SER A 185 -20.53 23.38 -7.79
N THR A 186 -20.60 23.07 -9.09
CA THR A 186 -21.28 21.89 -9.64
C THR A 186 -20.59 20.56 -9.32
N CYS A 187 -19.36 20.59 -8.82
CA CYS A 187 -18.65 19.38 -8.41
C CYS A 187 -19.06 18.86 -7.03
N PHE A 188 -19.92 19.58 -6.31
CA PHE A 188 -20.34 19.24 -4.95
C PHE A 188 -21.84 18.95 -4.90
N ASP A 189 -22.17 17.77 -4.38
CA ASP A 189 -23.54 17.43 -4.02
C ASP A 189 -23.97 18.18 -2.75
N SER A 190 -25.28 18.20 -2.45
CA SER A 190 -25.84 18.92 -1.29
C SER A 190 -25.15 18.53 0.02
N LEU A 191 -24.96 17.24 0.25
CA LEU A 191 -24.28 16.70 1.43
C LEU A 191 -22.84 17.20 1.57
N MET A 192 -22.11 17.28 0.45
CA MET A 192 -20.72 17.77 0.46
C MET A 192 -20.67 19.27 0.79
N LYS A 193 -21.61 20.05 0.26
CA LYS A 193 -21.72 21.48 0.55
C LYS A 193 -21.99 21.73 2.03
N ASP A 194 -22.90 20.96 2.62
CA ASP A 194 -23.22 21.07 4.05
C ASP A 194 -22.00 20.81 4.94
N ILE A 195 -21.19 19.80 4.60
CA ILE A 195 -19.99 19.46 5.36
C ILE A 195 -18.90 20.53 5.19
N LEU A 196 -18.72 21.04 3.98
CA LEU A 196 -17.77 22.13 3.74
C LEU A 196 -18.17 23.37 4.54
N LEU A 197 -19.44 23.78 4.49
CA LEU A 197 -19.94 24.91 5.27
C LEU A 197 -19.78 24.69 6.79
N LYS A 198 -20.07 23.49 7.29
CA LYS A 198 -19.86 23.15 8.71
C LYS A 198 -18.39 23.21 9.12
N HIS A 199 -17.48 22.76 8.26
CA HIS A 199 -16.05 22.69 8.59
C HIS A 199 -15.34 24.05 8.49
N PHE A 200 -15.73 24.89 7.54
CA PHE A 200 -15.03 26.12 7.21
C PHE A 200 -15.80 27.41 7.55
N ASN A 201 -17.03 27.30 8.08
CA ASN A 201 -18.00 28.34 8.43
C ASN A 201 -18.48 29.22 7.26
N HIS A 202 -17.55 29.85 6.53
CA HIS A 202 -17.82 30.68 5.37
C HIS A 202 -16.94 30.25 4.19
N ILE A 203 -17.56 29.97 3.04
CA ILE A 203 -16.85 29.60 1.81
C ILE A 203 -17.58 30.21 0.61
N ASP A 204 -16.83 30.94 -0.23
CA ASP A 204 -17.23 31.18 -1.61
C ASP A 204 -16.76 29.99 -2.47
N PHE A 205 -17.69 29.10 -2.82
CA PHE A 205 -17.42 27.91 -3.63
C PHE A 205 -16.84 28.23 -5.01
N GLU A 206 -16.99 29.46 -5.50
CA GLU A 206 -16.45 29.87 -6.80
C GLU A 206 -15.09 30.54 -6.73
N LYS A 207 -14.66 31.06 -5.58
CA LYS A 207 -13.41 31.82 -5.48
C LYS A 207 -12.36 31.17 -4.58
N ASP A 208 -12.79 30.46 -3.54
CA ASP A 208 -11.90 30.08 -2.44
C ASP A 208 -11.28 28.69 -2.60
N LEU A 209 -11.80 27.86 -3.50
CA LEU A 209 -11.47 26.44 -3.56
C LEU A 209 -10.66 26.06 -4.81
N TYR A 210 -9.49 25.48 -4.55
CA TYR A 210 -8.69 24.77 -5.55
C TYR A 210 -8.71 23.27 -5.27
N GLN A 211 -8.53 22.46 -6.30
CA GLN A 211 -8.33 21.02 -6.19
C GLN A 211 -7.05 20.61 -6.90
N CYS A 212 -6.48 19.48 -6.48
CA CYS A 212 -5.39 18.83 -7.20
C CYS A 212 -5.75 17.38 -7.53
N ASN A 213 -5.05 16.80 -8.51
CA ASN A 213 -5.22 15.40 -8.86
C ASN A 213 -4.48 14.48 -7.90
N THR A 214 -3.33 14.93 -7.42
CA THR A 214 -2.46 14.18 -6.51
C THR A 214 -1.84 15.16 -5.53
N LEU A 215 -1.83 14.81 -4.26
CA LEU A 215 -1.12 15.53 -3.21
C LEU A 215 -0.11 14.58 -2.61
N ILE A 216 1.18 14.93 -2.66
CA ILE A 216 2.19 14.25 -1.87
C ILE A 216 2.34 15.04 -0.58
N TYR A 217 2.13 14.39 0.56
CA TYR A 217 2.23 14.99 1.88
C TYR A 217 3.03 14.04 2.76
N ASP A 218 4.18 14.49 3.28
CA ASP A 218 5.09 13.70 4.14
C ASP A 218 5.38 12.28 3.62
N ASN A 219 5.65 12.19 2.31
CA ASN A 219 5.91 10.97 1.54
C ASN A 219 4.71 10.03 1.33
N VAL A 220 3.51 10.42 1.75
CA VAL A 220 2.27 9.73 1.41
C VAL A 220 1.66 10.36 0.18
N GLU A 221 1.26 9.53 -0.77
CA GLU A 221 0.60 9.98 -1.99
C GLU A 221 -0.92 9.86 -1.86
N TYR A 222 -1.60 11.01 -1.86
CA TYR A 222 -3.05 11.15 -1.85
C TYR A 222 -3.60 11.34 -3.26
N ARG A 223 -4.60 10.55 -3.64
CA ARG A 223 -5.26 10.63 -4.95
C ARG A 223 -6.76 10.41 -4.84
N ARG A 224 -7.50 10.98 -5.79
CA ARG A 224 -8.93 10.68 -5.97
C ARG A 224 -9.17 9.18 -6.19
N CYS A 225 -10.22 8.67 -5.55
CA CYS A 225 -10.62 7.27 -5.40
C CYS A 225 -9.70 6.40 -4.54
N GLY A 226 -8.59 6.93 -4.03
CA GLY A 226 -7.70 6.18 -3.14
C GLY A 226 -8.30 5.98 -1.77
N VAL A 227 -8.12 4.77 -1.23
CA VAL A 227 -8.58 4.39 0.10
C VAL A 227 -7.42 4.44 1.09
N TYR A 228 -7.67 5.00 2.27
CA TYR A 228 -6.69 5.12 3.34
C TYR A 228 -7.28 4.58 4.63
N VAL A 229 -6.44 4.03 5.50
CA VAL A 229 -6.86 3.66 6.86
C VAL A 229 -6.77 4.92 7.71
N ILE A 230 -7.90 5.34 8.27
CA ILE A 230 -7.98 6.57 9.05
C ILE A 230 -7.84 6.30 10.55
N ASP A 231 -8.32 5.15 11.00
CA ASP A 231 -8.27 4.76 12.41
C ASP A 231 -8.52 3.25 12.56
N LEU A 232 -8.36 2.71 13.77
CA LEU A 232 -8.71 1.34 14.14
C LEU A 232 -9.76 1.35 15.25
N LYS A 233 -10.79 0.49 15.14
CA LYS A 233 -11.79 0.34 16.21
C LYS A 233 -11.11 -0.16 17.51
N PRO A 234 -11.29 0.50 18.67
CA PRO A 234 -10.59 0.15 19.89
C PRO A 234 -10.79 -1.28 20.41
N SER A 235 -11.96 -1.88 20.18
CA SER A 235 -12.30 -3.19 20.73
C SER A 235 -11.60 -4.36 20.02
N HIS A 236 -11.42 -4.28 18.70
CA HIS A 236 -10.95 -5.41 17.88
C HIS A 236 -9.92 -5.01 16.81
N GLU A 237 -9.44 -3.77 16.83
CA GLU A 237 -8.44 -3.25 15.88
C GLU A 237 -8.86 -3.36 14.41
N GLN A 238 -10.19 -3.36 14.19
CA GLN A 238 -10.76 -3.38 12.85
C GLN A 238 -10.45 -2.03 12.16
N PRO A 239 -9.88 -2.03 10.95
CA PRO A 239 -9.58 -0.80 10.24
C PRO A 239 -10.85 -0.04 9.83
N ILE A 240 -10.80 1.27 10.00
CA ILE A 240 -11.75 2.23 9.48
C ILE A 240 -11.12 2.82 8.21
N PHE A 241 -11.83 2.68 7.09
CA PHE A 241 -11.34 3.14 5.80
C PHE A 241 -12.05 4.42 5.38
N ALA A 242 -11.32 5.27 4.66
CA ALA A 242 -11.92 6.41 3.97
C ALA A 242 -11.47 6.46 2.52
N GLN A 243 -12.42 6.65 1.61
CA GLN A 243 -12.14 6.85 0.20
C GLN A 243 -12.06 8.34 -0.12
N THR A 244 -10.95 8.77 -0.72
CA THR A 244 -10.76 10.16 -1.14
C THR A 244 -11.65 10.48 -2.33
N ILE A 245 -12.60 11.40 -2.17
CA ILE A 245 -13.45 11.90 -3.25
C ILE A 245 -12.74 13.03 -3.98
N MET A 246 -12.24 14.00 -3.21
CA MET A 246 -11.51 15.15 -3.73
C MET A 246 -10.47 15.65 -2.73
N ILE A 247 -9.45 16.32 -3.26
CA ILE A 247 -8.41 16.99 -2.48
C ILE A 247 -8.58 18.48 -2.71
N ILE A 248 -8.80 19.25 -1.64
CA ILE A 248 -9.24 20.64 -1.71
C ILE A 248 -8.24 21.53 -0.97
N LYS A 249 -7.91 22.70 -1.55
CA LYS A 249 -7.09 23.74 -0.91
C LYS A 249 -7.99 24.87 -0.43
N LYS A 250 -7.78 25.33 0.80
CA LYS A 250 -8.32 26.60 1.34
C LYS A 250 -7.25 27.30 2.19
N ASN A 251 -7.06 28.61 2.02
CA ASN A 251 -6.18 29.45 2.84
C ASN A 251 -4.77 28.86 3.06
N GLU A 252 -4.14 28.36 1.99
CA GLU A 252 -2.83 27.67 2.00
C GLU A 252 -2.77 26.22 2.52
N LYS A 253 -3.85 25.67 3.10
CA LYS A 253 -3.88 24.29 3.58
C LYS A 253 -4.64 23.34 2.64
N TRP A 254 -4.11 22.14 2.46
CA TRP A 254 -4.77 21.05 1.73
C TRP A 254 -5.55 20.14 2.67
N TRP A 255 -6.72 19.72 2.23
CA TRP A 255 -7.64 18.86 2.96
C TRP A 255 -8.16 17.75 2.05
N LEU A 256 -8.52 16.61 2.65
CA LEU A 256 -9.13 15.48 1.97
C LEU A 256 -10.63 15.49 2.25
N LEU A 257 -11.44 15.66 1.20
CA LEU A 257 -12.86 15.35 1.26
C LEU A 257 -13.00 13.85 0.98
N VAL A 258 -13.44 13.11 1.99
CA VAL A 258 -13.49 11.64 1.96
C VAL A 258 -14.90 11.13 2.20
N ASP A 259 -15.17 9.91 1.74
CA ASP A 259 -16.30 9.09 2.17
C ASP A 259 -15.80 8.07 3.20
N ILE A 260 -16.39 8.08 4.40
CA ILE A 260 -16.06 7.08 5.43
C ILE A 260 -16.80 5.79 5.09
N LEU A 261 -16.02 4.74 4.81
CA LEU A 261 -16.52 3.45 4.38
C LEU A 261 -16.86 2.60 5.59
N ASP A 262 -17.99 1.91 5.54
CA ASP A 262 -18.36 0.94 6.55
C ASP A 262 -17.63 -0.38 6.29
N THR A 263 -16.91 -0.87 7.30
CA THR A 263 -16.17 -2.14 7.22
C THR A 263 -17.07 -3.25 7.75
N ILE A 264 -17.57 -4.11 6.86
CA ILE A 264 -18.58 -5.13 7.18
C ILE A 264 -17.93 -6.33 7.87
N CYS A 265 -16.97 -6.98 7.20
CA CYS A 265 -16.27 -8.16 7.72
C CYS A 265 -14.91 -8.34 7.03
N TYR A 266 -14.09 -9.25 7.58
CA TYR A 266 -12.89 -9.74 6.91
C TYR A 266 -13.20 -11.05 6.20
N ASP A 267 -12.92 -11.11 4.90
CA ASP A 267 -13.04 -12.32 4.10
C ASP A 267 -11.68 -13.05 4.11
N GLU A 268 -11.61 -14.16 4.84
CA GLU A 268 -10.40 -14.99 4.95
C GLU A 268 -10.01 -15.65 3.64
N LYS A 269 -10.98 -15.97 2.77
CA LYS A 269 -10.71 -16.54 1.45
C LYS A 269 -9.99 -15.51 0.60
N LEU A 270 -10.48 -14.27 0.57
CA LEU A 270 -9.89 -13.20 -0.22
C LEU A 270 -8.69 -12.52 0.45
N SER A 271 -8.50 -12.74 1.76
CA SER A 271 -7.57 -11.97 2.58
C SER A 271 -7.77 -10.46 2.41
N ALA A 272 -9.04 -10.04 2.49
CA ALA A 272 -9.49 -8.69 2.18
C ALA A 272 -10.65 -8.26 3.08
N TRP A 273 -10.76 -6.96 3.31
CA TRP A 273 -11.86 -6.36 4.07
C TRP A 273 -13.00 -6.00 3.13
N GLN A 274 -14.19 -6.49 3.42
CA GLN A 274 -15.40 -6.07 2.73
C GLN A 274 -15.80 -4.67 3.23
N ILE A 275 -16.04 -3.77 2.30
CA ILE A 275 -16.39 -2.38 2.57
C ILE A 275 -17.64 -1.94 1.81
N GLN A 276 -18.36 -0.97 2.36
CA GLN A 276 -19.52 -0.36 1.72
C GLN A 276 -19.53 1.15 1.92
N SER A 277 -19.84 1.89 0.86
CA SER A 277 -20.10 3.34 0.94
C SER A 277 -21.51 3.58 1.47
N LEU A 278 -21.62 4.47 2.47
CA LEU A 278 -22.89 4.97 2.99
C LEU A 278 -23.06 6.48 2.73
N ALA A 279 -22.27 7.05 1.82
CA ALA A 279 -22.20 8.49 1.53
C ALA A 279 -22.00 9.35 2.79
N ARG A 280 -21.15 8.89 3.71
CA ARG A 280 -20.84 9.57 4.97
C ARG A 280 -19.58 10.40 4.78
N TYR A 281 -19.75 11.60 4.25
CA TYR A 281 -18.60 12.43 3.94
C TYR A 281 -17.99 13.10 5.18
N SER A 282 -16.68 13.32 5.14
CA SER A 282 -15.95 14.05 6.17
C SER A 282 -14.76 14.79 5.57
N MET A 283 -14.28 15.79 6.30
CA MET A 283 -13.03 16.51 5.99
C MET A 283 -11.93 15.98 6.89
N ILE A 284 -10.85 15.50 6.29
CA ILE A 284 -9.68 14.98 7.00
C ILE A 284 -8.45 15.81 6.66
N ASP A 285 -7.66 16.15 7.67
CA ASP A 285 -6.33 16.69 7.49
C ASP A 285 -5.37 15.53 7.14
N PRO A 286 -4.61 15.60 6.03
CA PRO A 286 -3.56 14.63 5.73
C PRO A 286 -2.58 14.36 6.90
N ASN A 287 -2.38 15.34 7.81
CA ASN A 287 -1.54 15.17 9.00
C ASN A 287 -2.09 14.15 10.01
N ASP A 288 -3.41 13.98 10.06
CA ASP A 288 -4.05 13.13 11.08
C ASP A 288 -4.00 11.65 10.68
N LEU A 289 -3.53 11.34 9.46
CA LEU A 289 -3.45 9.98 8.95
C LEU A 289 -2.16 9.30 9.43
N VAL A 290 -2.27 8.64 10.58
CA VAL A 290 -1.15 7.95 11.24
C VAL A 290 -0.94 6.52 10.70
N TYR A 291 -2.00 5.90 10.18
CA TYR A 291 -1.99 4.48 9.80
C TYR A 291 -1.70 4.27 8.32
N TYR A 292 -0.70 3.44 8.03
CA TYR A 292 -0.37 2.87 6.73
C TYR A 292 -0.13 3.88 5.57
N TYR A 293 1.13 3.96 5.13
CA TYR A 293 1.64 5.05 4.29
C TYR A 293 1.38 4.92 2.76
N LYS A 294 0.61 3.93 2.30
CA LYS A 294 0.31 3.74 0.87
C LYS A 294 -1.21 3.74 0.64
N GLY A 295 -1.66 4.51 -0.36
CA GLY A 295 -3.05 4.44 -0.82
C GLY A 295 -3.42 3.03 -1.30
N LEU A 296 -4.65 2.64 -0.99
CA LEU A 296 -5.24 1.35 -1.32
C LEU A 296 -6.25 1.50 -2.45
N ASP A 297 -6.45 0.40 -3.17
CA ASP A 297 -7.42 0.29 -4.25
C ASP A 297 -8.62 -0.58 -3.81
N ILE A 298 -9.81 -0.27 -4.35
CA ILE A 298 -11.02 -1.06 -4.17
C ILE A 298 -11.13 -2.05 -5.33
N TYR A 299 -11.39 -3.31 -5.01
CA TYR A 299 -11.64 -4.37 -5.97
C TYR A 299 -13.06 -4.92 -5.81
N THR A 300 -13.77 -5.10 -6.92
CA THR A 300 -15.12 -5.67 -6.91
C THR A 300 -15.06 -7.17 -7.19
N VAL A 301 -15.64 -7.98 -6.31
CA VAL A 301 -15.80 -9.43 -6.48
C VAL A 301 -17.26 -9.77 -6.17
N ASN A 302 -17.96 -10.43 -7.09
CA ASN A 302 -19.38 -10.80 -6.92
C ASN A 302 -20.30 -9.63 -6.50
N ASN A 303 -20.12 -8.46 -7.09
CA ASN A 303 -20.82 -7.20 -6.76
C ASN A 303 -20.55 -6.63 -5.35
N LEU A 304 -19.59 -7.19 -4.61
CA LEU A 304 -19.13 -6.68 -3.32
C LEU A 304 -17.79 -5.98 -3.48
N SER A 305 -17.55 -4.96 -2.66
CA SER A 305 -16.32 -4.15 -2.71
C SER A 305 -15.35 -4.56 -1.62
N PHE A 306 -14.09 -4.76 -1.99
CA PHE A 306 -13.03 -5.23 -1.09
C PHE A 306 -11.79 -4.35 -1.14
N VAL A 307 -11.10 -4.27 -0.01
CA VAL A 307 -9.80 -3.62 0.13
C VAL A 307 -8.81 -4.60 0.76
N THR A 308 -7.62 -4.75 0.17
CA THR A 308 -6.58 -5.64 0.69
C THR A 308 -5.23 -4.93 0.79
N PHE A 309 -4.49 -5.25 1.84
CA PHE A 309 -3.14 -4.78 2.12
C PHE A 309 -2.39 -5.82 2.94
N ILE A 310 -1.06 -5.88 2.81
CA ILE A 310 -0.22 -6.85 3.54
C ILE A 310 0.43 -6.16 4.72
N SER A 311 -0.21 -6.22 5.88
CA SER A 311 0.31 -5.71 7.16
C SER A 311 -0.77 -5.91 8.23
N ARG A 312 -0.39 -6.38 9.41
CA ARG A 312 -1.27 -6.32 10.58
C ARG A 312 -1.19 -4.94 11.23
N LEU A 313 -2.34 -4.30 11.39
CA LEU A 313 -2.42 -3.00 12.05
C LEU A 313 -2.59 -3.17 13.56
N THR A 314 -2.24 -2.13 14.30
CA THR A 314 -2.22 -2.15 15.76
C THR A 314 -2.31 -0.73 16.33
N LEU A 315 -3.01 -0.57 17.46
CA LEU A 315 -3.05 0.65 18.27
C LEU A 315 -1.85 0.81 19.23
N HIS A 316 -1.03 -0.24 19.39
CA HIS A 316 0.08 -0.31 20.35
C HIS A 316 1.38 -0.78 19.73
#